data_AF-A0A7W1UQJ8-F1
#
_entry.id   AF-A0A7W1UQJ8-F1
#
_cell.length_a   1.000
_cell.length_b   1.000
_cell.length_c   1.000
_cell.angle_alpha   90.00
_cell.angle_beta   90.00
_cell.angle_gamma   90.00
#
_symmetry.space_group_name_H-M   'P 1'
#
loop_
_entity.id
_entity.type
_entity.pdbx_description
1 polymer ?
#
loop_
_entity_poly.entity_id
_entity_poly.type
_entity_poly.pdbx_seq_one_letter_code
_entity_poly.pdbx_strand_id
1 'polypeptide(L)'
;MNLVESKEKFINAWGTLGTSWGINRTMAQVHALLMVSPDALSAEDIMEELNISRGNTNMNVRMLIDWGLVYKETRSGERREFFVAEKDIWKVFKQIAKERRKRELEPIFKVLEEVKQIEGDKRDKRVKAFVDTIEEIERFTKKADKTLETMIKADENWLISSFMKLMK
;
A
#
# COMPACT_ATOMS: atom_id res chain seq x y z
N MET A 1 -13.74 -26.83 -7.92
CA MET A 1 -12.40 -26.45 -7.45
C MET A 1 -12.23 -26.92 -6.02
N ASN A 2 -11.08 -27.49 -5.68
CA ASN A 2 -10.76 -27.83 -4.28
C ASN A 2 -10.13 -26.61 -3.56
N LEU A 3 -9.80 -26.76 -2.27
CA LEU A 3 -9.22 -25.68 -1.47
C LEU A 3 -7.88 -25.18 -2.03
N VAL A 4 -7.02 -26.10 -2.46
CA VAL A 4 -5.69 -25.78 -3.02
C VAL A 4 -5.83 -24.94 -4.28
N GLU A 5 -6.66 -25.39 -5.23
CA GLU A 5 -6.93 -24.66 -6.47
C GLU A 5 -7.54 -23.27 -6.21
N SER A 6 -8.39 -23.15 -5.18
CA SER A 6 -9.02 -21.88 -4.81
C SER A 6 -8.01 -20.91 -4.21
N LYS A 7 -7.11 -21.40 -3.35
CA LYS A 7 -6.01 -20.63 -2.75
C LYS A 7 -5.04 -20.13 -3.82
N GLU A 8 -4.61 -21.00 -4.72
CA GLU A 8 -3.73 -20.63 -5.83
C GLU A 8 -4.37 -19.58 -6.75
N LYS A 9 -5.64 -19.76 -7.10
CA LYS A 9 -6.37 -18.78 -7.92
C LYS A 9 -6.47 -17.43 -7.23
N PHE A 10 -6.75 -17.41 -5.92
CA PHE A 10 -6.79 -16.17 -5.13
C PHE A 10 -5.42 -15.49 -5.08
N ILE A 11 -4.35 -16.21 -4.73
CA ILE A 11 -2.98 -15.68 -4.67
C ILE A 11 -2.57 -15.06 -6.02
N ASN A 12 -2.87 -15.75 -7.12
CA ASN A 12 -2.55 -15.26 -8.46
C ASN A 12 -3.38 -14.03 -8.86
N ALA A 13 -4.67 -14.01 -8.54
CA ALA A 13 -5.53 -12.86 -8.81
C ALA A 13 -5.08 -11.64 -7.98
N TRP A 14 -4.76 -11.85 -6.71
CA TRP A 14 -4.27 -10.79 -5.83
C TRP A 14 -2.89 -10.26 -6.26
N GLY A 15 -1.99 -11.14 -6.71
CA GLY A 15 -0.71 -10.74 -7.31
C GLY A 15 -0.88 -9.88 -8.56
N THR A 16 -1.85 -10.24 -9.41
CA THR A 16 -2.20 -9.46 -10.62
C THR A 16 -2.75 -8.08 -10.23
N LEU A 17 -3.69 -8.03 -9.28
CA LEU A 17 -4.25 -6.78 -8.77
C LEU A 17 -3.16 -5.87 -8.20
N GLY A 18 -2.25 -6.41 -7.38
CA GLY A 18 -1.12 -5.65 -6.84
C GLY A 18 -0.26 -5.04 -7.94
N THR A 19 0.05 -5.82 -8.99
CA THR A 19 0.82 -5.34 -10.15
C THR A 19 0.13 -4.20 -10.87
N SER A 20 -1.19 -4.29 -11.10
CA SER A 20 -1.98 -3.23 -11.73
C SER A 20 -1.96 -1.93 -10.93
N TRP A 21 -1.70 -2.00 -9.62
CA TRP A 21 -1.62 -0.84 -8.73
C TRP A 21 -0.16 -0.42 -8.46
N GLY A 22 0.81 -0.96 -9.19
CA GLY A 22 2.24 -0.61 -9.04
C GLY A 22 2.93 -1.26 -7.84
N ILE A 23 2.36 -2.33 -7.27
CA ILE A 23 2.96 -3.13 -6.20
C ILE A 23 3.71 -4.32 -6.81
N ASN A 24 4.84 -4.70 -6.22
CA ASN A 24 5.56 -5.91 -6.63
C ASN A 24 4.64 -7.15 -6.54
N ARG A 25 4.57 -7.92 -7.62
CA ARG A 25 3.71 -9.11 -7.71
C ARG A 25 3.95 -10.12 -6.59
N THR A 26 5.21 -10.43 -6.31
CA THR A 26 5.58 -11.41 -5.27
C THR A 26 5.22 -10.90 -3.89
N MET A 27 5.40 -9.60 -3.61
CA MET A 27 4.97 -8.98 -2.36
C MET A 27 3.46 -9.18 -2.14
N ALA A 28 2.66 -8.92 -3.18
CA ALA A 28 1.22 -9.12 -3.12
C ALA A 28 0.84 -10.61 -2.95
N GLN A 29 1.56 -11.53 -3.59
CA GLN A 29 1.33 -12.98 -3.43
C GLN A 29 1.68 -13.48 -2.03
N VAL A 30 2.79 -13.02 -1.44
CA VAL A 30 3.17 -13.33 -0.04
C VAL A 30 2.10 -12.80 0.92
N HIS A 31 1.62 -11.58 0.71
CA HIS A 31 0.53 -11.03 1.52
C HIS A 31 -0.77 -11.84 1.38
N ALA A 32 -1.15 -12.21 0.15
CA ALA A 32 -2.34 -13.01 -0.12
C ALA A 32 -2.25 -14.38 0.57
N LEU A 33 -1.11 -15.07 0.47
CA LEU A 33 -0.86 -16.31 1.17
C LEU A 33 -1.07 -16.14 2.67
N LEU A 34 -0.35 -15.19 3.29
CA LEU A 34 -0.42 -14.96 4.73
C LEU A 34 -1.82 -14.51 5.20
N MET A 35 -2.61 -13.87 4.34
CA MET A 35 -3.98 -13.44 4.64
C MET A 35 -4.96 -14.62 4.72
N VAL A 36 -4.80 -15.63 3.86
CA VAL A 36 -5.70 -16.81 3.85
C VAL A 36 -5.17 -18.00 4.64
N SER A 37 -3.91 -17.96 5.10
CA SER A 37 -3.38 -18.98 6.01
C SER A 37 -4.02 -18.91 7.40
N PRO A 38 -4.52 -20.01 7.97
CA PRO A 38 -5.09 -20.01 9.31
C PRO A 38 -4.02 -19.80 10.39
N ASP A 39 -2.83 -20.33 10.17
CA ASP A 39 -1.70 -20.28 11.11
C ASP A 39 -0.57 -19.40 10.59
N ALA A 40 0.29 -18.93 11.51
CA ALA A 40 1.51 -18.23 11.16
C ALA A 40 2.46 -19.13 10.36
N LEU A 41 3.05 -18.58 9.30
CA LEU A 41 3.97 -19.30 8.41
C LEU A 41 5.41 -18.87 8.66
N SER A 42 6.33 -19.82 8.61
CA SER A 42 7.78 -19.53 8.57
C SER A 42 8.21 -19.07 7.17
N ALA A 43 9.44 -18.57 7.05
CA ALA A 43 10.00 -18.23 5.74
C ALA A 43 10.09 -19.47 4.83
N GLU A 44 10.41 -20.63 5.39
CA GLU A 44 10.43 -21.92 4.67
C GLU A 44 9.06 -22.28 4.11
N ASP A 45 8.00 -22.13 4.91
CA ASP A 45 6.63 -22.46 4.47
C ASP A 45 6.20 -21.55 3.30
N ILE A 46 6.52 -20.25 3.38
CA ILE A 46 6.23 -19.28 2.31
C ILE A 46 6.98 -19.63 1.02
N MET A 47 8.25 -20.04 1.14
CA MET A 47 9.05 -20.46 0.00
C MET A 47 8.44 -21.67 -0.70
N GLU A 48 8.01 -22.67 0.06
CA GLU A 48 7.42 -23.89 -0.46
C GLU A 48 6.07 -23.62 -1.13
N GLU A 49 5.19 -22.86 -0.47
CA GLU A 49 3.85 -22.53 -0.95
C GLU A 49 3.85 -21.66 -2.22
N LEU A 50 4.84 -20.76 -2.38
CA LEU A 50 4.90 -19.85 -3.52
C LEU A 50 5.99 -20.19 -4.54
N ASN A 51 6.79 -21.23 -4.27
CA ASN A 51 7.96 -21.61 -5.07
C ASN A 51 8.91 -20.43 -5.34
N ILE A 52 9.29 -19.71 -4.29
CA ILE A 52 10.20 -18.56 -4.35
C ILE A 52 11.45 -18.77 -3.50
N SER A 53 12.54 -18.06 -3.82
CA SER A 53 13.79 -18.20 -3.07
C SER A 53 13.70 -17.60 -1.66
N ARG A 54 14.59 -18.03 -0.77
CA ARG A 54 14.73 -17.48 0.58
C ARG A 54 15.00 -15.97 0.59
N GLY A 55 15.88 -15.51 -0.30
CA GLY A 55 16.19 -14.09 -0.43
C GLY A 55 14.97 -13.27 -0.87
N ASN A 56 14.21 -13.78 -1.83
CA ASN A 56 12.98 -13.16 -2.31
C ASN A 56 11.89 -13.14 -1.22
N THR A 57 11.72 -14.24 -0.49
CA THR A 57 10.81 -14.34 0.66
C THR A 57 11.14 -13.31 1.73
N ASN A 58 12.39 -13.29 2.21
CA ASN A 58 12.82 -12.38 3.27
C ASN A 58 12.69 -10.90 2.86
N MET A 59 12.97 -10.58 1.59
CA MET A 59 12.78 -9.24 1.05
C MET A 59 11.31 -8.82 1.13
N ASN A 60 10.40 -9.64 0.60
CA ASN A 60 8.98 -9.30 0.54
C ASN A 60 8.31 -9.29 1.92
N VAL A 61 8.67 -10.22 2.80
CA VAL A 61 8.19 -10.23 4.19
C VAL A 61 8.67 -8.98 4.94
N ARG A 62 9.94 -8.58 4.79
CA ARG A 62 10.44 -7.33 5.39
C ARG A 62 9.68 -6.12 4.86
N MET A 63 9.47 -6.04 3.55
CA MET A 63 8.68 -4.96 2.96
C MET A 63 7.26 -4.94 3.52
N LEU A 64 6.59 -6.10 3.65
CA LEU A 64 5.25 -6.17 4.23
C LEU A 64 5.21 -5.76 5.71
N ILE A 65 6.26 -6.07 6.48
CA ILE A 65 6.43 -5.59 7.86
C ILE A 65 6.63 -4.06 7.88
N ASP A 66 7.47 -3.51 7.00
CA ASP A 66 7.70 -2.06 6.88
C ASP A 66 6.43 -1.31 6.47
N TRP A 67 5.54 -1.96 5.72
CA TRP A 67 4.21 -1.45 5.38
C TRP A 67 3.18 -1.65 6.49
N GLY A 68 3.50 -2.38 7.57
CA GLY A 68 2.57 -2.69 8.66
C GLY A 68 1.45 -3.65 8.26
N LEU A 69 1.65 -4.47 7.23
CA LEU A 69 0.67 -5.45 6.74
C LEU A 69 0.92 -6.86 7.27
N VAL A 70 2.16 -7.13 7.68
CA VAL A 70 2.60 -8.41 8.24
C VAL A 70 3.33 -8.17 9.55
N TYR A 71 3.18 -9.10 10.49
CA TYR A 71 3.77 -9.05 11.82
C TYR A 71 4.56 -10.33 12.09
N LYS A 72 5.61 -10.19 12.91
CA LYS A 72 6.38 -11.34 13.41
C LYS A 72 5.67 -11.96 14.61
N GLU A 73 5.54 -13.27 14.59
CA GLU A 73 5.12 -14.09 15.72
C GLU A 73 6.32 -14.90 16.22
N THR A 74 6.63 -14.75 17.50
CA THR A 74 7.69 -15.54 18.16
C THR A 74 7.05 -16.67 18.94
N ARG A 75 7.56 -17.89 18.74
CA ARG A 75 7.09 -19.10 19.43
C ARG A 75 8.19 -19.58 20.39
N SER A 76 7.82 -19.85 21.63
CA SER A 76 8.77 -20.33 22.64
C SER A 76 9.38 -21.67 22.22
N GLY A 77 10.70 -21.80 22.32
CA GLY A 77 11.43 -23.01 21.92
C GLY A 77 11.71 -23.13 20.42
N GLU A 78 11.11 -22.28 19.58
CA GLU A 78 11.40 -22.24 18.14
C GLU A 78 12.49 -21.20 17.84
N ARG A 79 13.48 -21.59 17.03
CA ARG A 79 14.50 -20.66 16.51
C ARG A 79 14.04 -19.93 15.25
N ARG A 80 12.95 -20.38 14.63
CA ARG A 80 12.38 -19.84 13.40
C ARG A 80 11.50 -18.63 13.70
N GLU A 81 11.51 -17.66 12.79
CA GLU A 81 10.53 -16.57 12.79
C GLU A 81 9.26 -17.03 12.05
N PHE A 82 8.10 -16.69 12.61
CA PHE A 82 6.81 -16.92 11.97
C PHE A 82 6.16 -15.58 11.63
N PHE A 83 5.31 -15.57 10.62
CA PHE A 83 4.70 -14.36 10.07
C PHE A 83 3.19 -14.52 9.95
N VAL A 84 2.47 -13.46 10.30
CA VAL A 84 1.02 -13.35 10.17
C VAL A 84 0.65 -12.05 9.48
N ALA A 85 -0.35 -12.07 8.60
CA ALA A 85 -0.90 -10.86 8.00
C ALA A 85 -2.06 -10.29 8.84
N GLU A 86 -2.29 -8.98 8.71
CA GLU A 86 -3.58 -8.38 9.10
C GLU A 86 -4.71 -9.07 8.32
N LYS A 87 -5.75 -9.51 9.03
CA LYS A 87 -6.88 -10.25 8.47
C LYS A 87 -8.07 -9.36 8.17
N ASP A 88 -8.16 -8.23 8.86
CA ASP A 88 -9.19 -7.22 8.64
C ASP A 88 -8.86 -6.41 7.38
N ILE A 89 -9.62 -6.66 6.31
CA ILE A 89 -9.44 -6.03 5.01
C ILE A 89 -9.58 -4.51 5.10
N TRP A 90 -10.44 -3.99 5.98
CA TRP A 90 -10.57 -2.56 6.19
C TRP A 90 -9.32 -1.94 6.78
N LYS A 91 -8.70 -2.63 7.76
CA LYS A 91 -7.41 -2.20 8.31
C LYS A 91 -6.30 -2.27 7.27
N VAL A 92 -6.26 -3.32 6.44
CA VAL A 92 -5.32 -3.44 5.32
C VAL A 92 -5.43 -2.22 4.40
N PHE A 93 -6.64 -1.86 3.94
CA PHE A 93 -6.83 -0.71 3.05
C PHE A 93 -6.41 0.60 3.70
N LYS A 94 -6.80 0.86 4.95
CA LYS A 94 -6.39 2.06 5.68
C LYS A 94 -4.88 2.15 5.85
N GLN A 95 -4.23 1.03 6.16
CA GLN A 95 -2.78 0.97 6.33
C GLN A 95 -2.05 1.23 5.01
N ILE A 96 -2.52 0.65 3.90
CA ILE A 96 -1.99 0.96 2.55
C ILE A 96 -2.16 2.44 2.21
N ALA A 97 -3.35 3.01 2.44
CA ALA A 97 -3.61 4.42 2.16
C ALA A 97 -2.70 5.34 2.98
N LYS A 98 -2.51 5.03 4.27
CA LYS A 98 -1.60 5.74 5.18
C LYS A 98 -0.15 5.68 4.70
N GLU A 99 0.35 4.50 4.35
CA GLU A 99 1.72 4.33 3.88
C GLU A 99 1.94 5.00 2.52
N ARG A 100 0.98 4.93 1.60
CA ARG A 100 1.08 5.66 0.32
C ARG A 100 1.09 7.16 0.50
N ARG A 101 0.20 7.71 1.34
CA ARG A 101 0.23 9.13 1.66
C ARG A 101 1.62 9.56 2.16
N LYS A 102 2.16 8.81 3.14
CA LYS A 102 3.47 9.07 3.73
C LYS A 102 4.63 8.98 2.72
N ARG A 103 4.60 7.98 1.83
CA ARG A 103 5.70 7.69 0.90
C ARG A 103 5.62 8.47 -0.41
N GLU A 104 4.43 8.83 -0.86
CA GLU A 104 4.18 9.41 -2.18
C GLU A 104 3.74 10.87 -2.11
N LEU A 105 2.79 11.23 -1.24
CA LEU A 105 2.23 12.59 -1.20
C LEU A 105 3.04 13.55 -0.33
N GLU A 106 3.46 13.13 0.87
CA GLU A 106 4.24 13.97 1.78
C GLU A 106 5.56 14.49 1.17
N PRO A 107 6.32 13.68 0.40
CA PRO A 107 7.52 14.19 -0.28
C PRO A 107 7.23 15.22 -1.38
N ILE A 108 6.11 15.06 -2.10
CA ILE A 108 5.72 16.00 -3.16
C ILE A 108 5.47 17.40 -2.58
N PHE A 109 4.84 17.51 -1.40
CA PHE A 109 4.62 18.83 -0.79
C PHE A 109 5.92 19.60 -0.57
N LYS A 110 6.98 18.93 -0.11
CA LYS A 110 8.29 19.56 0.09
C LYS A 110 8.87 20.09 -1.23
N VAL A 111 8.81 19.27 -2.28
CA VAL A 111 9.28 19.67 -3.61
C VAL A 111 8.49 20.85 -4.14
N LEU A 112 7.16 20.84 -4.02
CA LEU A 112 6.29 21.93 -4.47
C LEU A 112 6.58 23.23 -3.72
N GLU A 113 6.86 23.18 -2.42
CA GLU A 113 7.27 24.34 -1.63
C GLU A 113 8.60 24.93 -2.10
N GLU A 114 9.59 24.07 -2.38
CA GLU A 114 10.90 24.49 -2.89
C GLU A 114 10.79 25.15 -4.26
N VAL A 115 10.12 24.52 -5.23
CA VAL A 115 10.08 25.02 -6.61
C VAL A 115 9.24 26.30 -6.77
N LYS A 116 8.34 26.59 -5.82
CA LYS A 116 7.61 27.87 -5.78
C LYS A 116 8.49 29.07 -5.47
N GLN A 117 9.67 28.84 -4.87
CA GLN A 117 10.61 29.90 -4.53
C GLN A 117 11.48 30.31 -5.73
N ILE A 118 11.12 29.91 -6.95
CA ILE A 118 11.87 30.25 -8.16
C ILE A 118 12.07 31.76 -8.28
N GLU A 119 13.33 32.15 -8.43
CA GLU A 119 13.72 33.52 -8.74
C GLU A 119 13.56 33.75 -10.25
N GLY A 120 12.90 34.84 -10.63
CA GLY A 120 12.70 35.18 -12.03
C GLY A 120 11.76 36.36 -12.22
N ASP A 121 11.84 36.99 -13.40
CA ASP A 121 10.88 38.04 -13.76
C ASP A 121 9.49 37.41 -13.96
N LYS A 122 8.51 37.84 -13.15
CA LYS A 122 7.12 37.40 -13.26
C LYS A 122 6.45 37.81 -14.58
N ARG A 123 7.08 38.70 -15.35
CA ARG A 123 6.66 39.06 -16.71
C ARG A 123 7.18 38.07 -17.77
N ASP A 124 8.17 37.24 -17.44
CA ASP A 124 8.58 36.12 -18.30
C ASP A 124 7.46 35.08 -18.33
N LYS A 125 6.94 34.83 -19.54
CA LYS A 125 5.85 33.87 -19.78
C LYS A 125 6.18 32.46 -19.28
N ARG A 126 7.45 32.07 -19.29
CA ARG A 126 7.92 30.74 -18.83
C ARG A 126 7.83 30.63 -17.31
N VAL A 127 8.29 31.66 -16.60
CA VAL A 127 8.22 31.74 -15.13
C VAL A 127 6.75 31.72 -14.69
N LYS A 128 5.91 32.53 -15.34
CA LYS A 128 4.47 32.55 -15.04
C LYS A 128 3.81 31.18 -15.26
N ALA A 129 3.99 30.57 -16.43
CA ALA A 129 3.38 29.27 -16.75
C ALA A 129 3.82 28.15 -15.78
N PHE A 130 5.09 28.17 -15.37
CA PHE A 130 5.62 27.24 -14.38
C PHE A 130 4.94 27.43 -13.02
N VAL A 131 4.92 28.66 -12.49
CA VAL A 131 4.29 28.96 -11.19
C VAL A 131 2.81 28.59 -11.19
N ASP A 132 2.06 28.97 -12.23
CA ASP A 132 0.64 28.65 -12.35
C ASP A 132 0.40 27.13 -12.29
N THR A 133 1.23 26.34 -12.98
CA THR A 133 1.17 24.87 -12.99
C THR A 133 1.48 24.28 -11.61
N ILE A 134 2.54 24.75 -10.95
CA ILE A 134 2.94 24.27 -9.63
C ILE A 134 1.86 24.58 -8.57
N GLU A 135 1.25 25.76 -8.64
CA GLU A 135 0.13 26.11 -7.77
C GLU A 135 -1.09 25.22 -8.01
N GLU A 136 -1.40 24.87 -9.26
CA GLU A 136 -2.49 23.96 -9.56
C GLU A 136 -2.24 22.55 -9.01
N ILE A 137 -1.04 22.02 -9.23
CA ILE A 137 -0.62 20.73 -8.67
C ILE A 137 -0.73 20.76 -7.14
N GLU A 138 -0.23 21.79 -6.49
CA GLU A 138 -0.30 21.90 -5.03
C GLU A 138 -1.74 21.96 -4.52
N ARG A 139 -2.62 22.74 -5.17
CA ARG A 139 -4.05 22.78 -4.82
C ARG A 139 -4.69 21.40 -4.95
N PHE A 140 -4.38 20.66 -6.02
CA PHE A 140 -4.89 19.31 -6.23
C PHE A 140 -4.37 18.34 -5.16
N THR A 141 -3.05 18.31 -4.93
CA THR A 141 -2.40 17.43 -3.94
C THR A 141 -2.95 17.69 -2.53
N LYS A 142 -3.16 18.96 -2.13
CA LYS A 142 -3.79 19.31 -0.84
C LYS A 142 -5.21 18.77 -0.70
N LYS A 143 -6.01 18.81 -1.78
CA LYS A 143 -7.37 18.24 -1.77
C LYS A 143 -7.34 16.71 -1.69
N ALA A 144 -6.46 16.07 -2.44
CA ALA A 144 -6.26 14.62 -2.40
C ALA A 144 -5.83 14.16 -0.99
N ASP A 145 -4.87 14.86 -0.38
CA ASP A 145 -4.38 14.57 0.97
C ASP A 145 -5.49 14.65 2.03
N LYS A 146 -6.27 15.73 2.02
CA LYS A 146 -7.42 15.91 2.92
C LYS A 146 -8.47 14.80 2.74
N THR A 147 -8.71 14.39 1.50
CA THR A 147 -9.65 13.31 1.19
C THR A 147 -9.14 11.98 1.75
N LEU A 148 -7.87 11.65 1.52
CA LEU A 148 -7.24 10.44 2.05
C LEU A 148 -7.24 10.42 3.58
N GLU A 149 -6.92 11.54 4.24
CA GLU A 149 -6.99 11.63 5.70
C GLU A 149 -8.41 11.33 6.22
N THR A 150 -9.42 11.87 5.54
CA THR A 150 -10.82 11.63 5.90
C THR A 150 -11.15 10.15 5.75
N MET A 151 -10.71 9.51 4.65
CA MET A 151 -10.89 8.07 4.44
C MET A 151 -10.19 7.21 5.50
N ILE A 152 -8.96 7.57 5.88
CA ILE A 152 -8.19 6.85 6.90
C ILE A 152 -8.85 6.96 8.29
N LYS A 153 -9.43 8.13 8.60
CA LYS A 153 -10.13 8.40 9.87
C LYS A 153 -11.55 7.84 9.91
N ALA A 154 -12.16 7.61 8.74
CA ALA A 154 -13.52 7.11 8.64
C ALA A 154 -13.64 5.63 9.01
N ASP A 155 -14.82 5.27 9.53
CA ASP A 155 -15.24 3.88 9.63
C ASP A 155 -15.73 3.35 8.26
N GLU A 156 -15.81 2.02 8.15
CA GLU A 156 -16.22 1.32 6.93
C GLU A 156 -17.63 1.75 6.47
N ASN A 157 -18.54 1.90 7.43
CA ASN A 157 -19.95 2.23 7.19
C ASN A 157 -20.13 3.64 6.60
N TRP A 158 -19.36 4.61 7.09
CA TRP A 158 -19.41 5.98 6.61
C TRP A 158 -18.93 6.09 5.16
N LEU A 159 -17.85 5.38 4.80
CA LEU A 159 -17.29 5.43 3.44
C LEU A 159 -18.23 4.75 2.44
N ILE A 160 -18.75 3.57 2.77
CA ILE A 160 -19.74 2.86 1.94
C ILE A 160 -21.00 3.70 1.78
N SER A 161 -21.51 4.32 2.86
CA SER A 161 -22.70 5.18 2.79
C SER A 161 -22.48 6.45 1.96
N SER A 162 -21.27 7.00 1.96
CA SER A 162 -20.89 8.17 1.15
C SER A 162 -20.78 7.80 -0.33
N PHE A 163 -20.21 6.65 -0.65
CA PHE A 163 -20.15 6.12 -2.01
C PHE A 163 -21.56 5.82 -2.57
N MET A 164 -22.42 5.18 -1.76
CA MET A 164 -23.82 4.93 -2.15
C MET A 164 -24.61 6.21 -2.42
N LYS A 165 -24.34 7.29 -1.69
CA LYS A 165 -24.98 8.60 -1.92
C LYS A 165 -24.52 9.29 -3.20
N LEU A 166 -23.32 8.98 -3.68
CA LEU A 166 -22.77 9.54 -4.92
C LEU A 166 -23.21 8.79 -6.19
N MET A 167 -23.65 7.53 -6.06
CA MET A 167 -24.22 6.75 -7.17
C MET A 167 -25.74 6.91 -7.32
N LYS A 168 -26.36 7.79 -6.53
CA LYS A 168 -27.79 8.13 -6.57
C LYS A 168 -27.96 9.50 -7.18
#